data_AF-A0A0A5GLQ0-F1
#
_entry.id   AF-A0A0A5GLQ0-F1
#
_cell.length_a   1.000
_cell.length_b   1.000
_cell.length_c   1.000
_cell.angle_alpha   90.00
_cell.angle_beta   90.00
_cell.angle_gamma   90.00
#
_symmetry.space_group_name_H-M   'P 1'
#
loop_
_entity.id
_entity.type
_entity.pdbx_description
1 polymer ?
#
loop_
_entity_poly.entity_id
_entity_poly.type
_entity_poly.pdbx_seq_one_letter_code
_entity_poly.pdbx_strand_id
1 'polypeptide(L)'
;MYLSIDQVAHRLHKSNRQVRYLMEKGWLTPVNQQHPKRDGGFRFREEDVKELEESLTLKGLTVKETAQHLKLTPEYVLTLIGKGEIASFTQTIGNQKRRLVKLEEIERYRSEKNNDAVANRMGEHGRKMQLISREAHIFEEAVINGVMARIVDLAPLRAMTETGEIVEPEEYKSNLMENNKPYLREKGYVNFSFPMPRHPNHPTYHALFKMIRQLGAKNIQIFEQQWGDYFVKCRQGLLELLEDEYRLLQRSIISGQLIPVTGGYQLTSDEVEVKVNITRNMLTQYDQLAHKKGKERNDILFDALSHYLGGHA
;
A
#
# COMPACT_ATOMS: atom_id res chain seq x y z
N MET A 1 -25.48 -15.46 -43.71
CA MET A 1 -25.86 -14.08 -44.07
C MET A 1 -24.66 -13.43 -44.76
N TYR A 2 -24.84 -12.42 -45.63
CA TYR A 2 -23.72 -11.76 -46.32
C TYR A 2 -23.53 -10.33 -45.83
N LEU A 3 -22.27 -9.93 -45.62
CA LEU A 3 -21.91 -8.59 -45.15
C LEU A 3 -21.42 -7.71 -46.31
N SER A 4 -21.82 -6.44 -46.32
CA SER A 4 -21.23 -5.41 -47.19
C SER A 4 -19.87 -4.95 -46.66
N ILE A 5 -19.11 -4.23 -47.49
CA ILE A 5 -17.82 -3.67 -47.08
C ILE A 5 -17.93 -2.76 -45.85
N ASP A 6 -19.02 -1.97 -45.74
CA ASP A 6 -19.25 -1.08 -44.61
C ASP A 6 -19.55 -1.86 -43.33
N GLN A 7 -20.30 -2.95 -43.44
CA GLN A 7 -20.61 -3.82 -42.30
C GLN A 7 -19.34 -4.55 -41.80
N VAL A 8 -18.48 -5.00 -42.72
CA VAL A 8 -17.18 -5.59 -42.37
C VAL A 8 -16.26 -4.55 -41.75
N ALA A 9 -16.21 -3.33 -42.29
CA ALA A 9 -15.44 -2.22 -41.75
C ALA A 9 -15.85 -1.89 -40.31
N HIS A 10 -17.15 -1.81 -40.06
CA HIS A 10 -17.69 -1.59 -38.72
C HIS A 10 -17.32 -2.74 -37.76
N ARG A 11 -17.54 -3.99 -38.18
CA ARG A 11 -17.28 -5.17 -37.35
C ARG A 11 -15.80 -5.32 -36.98
N LEU A 12 -14.90 -5.07 -37.92
CA LEU A 12 -13.45 -5.18 -37.68
C LEU A 12 -12.83 -3.91 -37.07
N HIS A 13 -13.64 -2.88 -36.79
CA HIS A 13 -13.17 -1.53 -36.39
C HIS A 13 -12.08 -0.98 -37.33
N LYS A 14 -12.30 -1.08 -38.64
CA LYS A 14 -11.38 -0.66 -39.70
C LYS A 14 -12.07 0.28 -40.69
N SER A 15 -11.30 1.08 -41.39
CA SER A 15 -11.80 1.86 -42.53
C SER A 15 -12.07 0.96 -43.75
N ASN A 16 -12.98 1.37 -44.63
CA ASN A 16 -13.22 0.71 -45.92
C ASN A 16 -11.94 0.53 -46.75
N ARG A 17 -10.98 1.46 -46.65
CA ARG A 17 -9.67 1.34 -47.30
C ARG A 17 -8.85 0.18 -46.74
N GLN A 18 -8.84 0.00 -45.43
CA GLN A 18 -8.16 -1.12 -44.79
C GLN A 18 -8.84 -2.45 -45.11
N VAL A 19 -10.16 -2.50 -45.24
CA VAL A 19 -10.87 -3.71 -45.72
C VAL A 19 -10.46 -4.06 -47.14
N ARG A 20 -10.37 -3.08 -48.05
CA ARG A 20 -9.85 -3.32 -49.42
C ARG A 20 -8.40 -3.82 -49.42
N TYR A 21 -7.56 -3.30 -48.54
CA TYR A 21 -6.19 -3.79 -48.38
C TYR A 21 -6.14 -5.25 -47.91
N LEU A 22 -7.03 -5.66 -46.99
CA LEU A 22 -7.15 -7.07 -46.57
C LEU A 22 -7.55 -7.97 -47.75
N MET A 23 -8.39 -7.46 -48.66
CA MET A 23 -8.73 -8.16 -49.90
C MET A 23 -7.55 -8.29 -50.85
N GLU A 24 -6.79 -7.21 -51.08
CA GLU A 24 -5.58 -7.22 -51.92
C GLU A 24 -4.51 -8.19 -51.39
N LYS A 25 -4.45 -8.39 -50.07
CA LYS A 25 -3.55 -9.35 -49.41
C LYS A 25 -4.09 -10.78 -49.36
N GLY A 26 -5.31 -11.01 -49.83
CA GLY A 26 -5.96 -12.32 -49.83
C GLY A 26 -6.43 -12.79 -48.45
N TRP A 27 -6.43 -11.92 -47.44
CA TRP A 27 -6.88 -12.24 -46.08
C TRP A 27 -8.40 -12.17 -45.94
N LEU A 28 -9.08 -11.54 -46.90
CA LEU A 28 -10.53 -11.47 -46.95
C LEU A 28 -11.00 -11.56 -48.41
N THR A 29 -11.83 -12.54 -48.72
CA THR A 29 -12.21 -12.83 -50.11
C THR A 29 -13.71 -12.59 -50.29
N PRO A 30 -14.13 -11.70 -51.21
CA PRO A 30 -15.56 -11.50 -51.44
C PRO A 30 -16.13 -12.67 -52.25
N VAL A 31 -17.38 -13.01 -51.99
CA VAL A 31 -18.10 -14.11 -52.65
C VAL A 31 -18.44 -13.76 -54.09
N ASN A 32 -18.58 -12.47 -54.41
CA ASN A 32 -19.02 -11.96 -55.70
C ASN A 32 -17.90 -11.21 -56.47
N GLN A 33 -16.70 -11.80 -56.54
CA GLN A 33 -15.55 -11.19 -57.22
C GLN A 33 -15.82 -10.75 -58.66
N GLN A 34 -16.60 -11.53 -59.42
CA GLN A 34 -16.77 -11.32 -60.85
C GLN A 34 -17.68 -10.13 -61.18
N HIS A 35 -18.72 -9.87 -60.37
CA HIS A 35 -19.73 -8.84 -60.66
C HIS A 35 -20.16 -8.01 -59.44
N PRO A 36 -19.23 -7.40 -58.68
CA PRO A 36 -19.57 -6.67 -57.46
C PRO A 36 -20.50 -5.47 -57.70
N LYS A 37 -20.46 -4.85 -58.89
CA LYS A 37 -21.34 -3.72 -59.25
C LYS A 37 -22.81 -4.12 -59.40
N ARG A 38 -23.11 -5.37 -59.78
CA ARG A 38 -24.49 -5.85 -59.95
C ARG A 38 -25.18 -6.10 -58.59
N ASP A 39 -24.41 -6.42 -57.56
CA ASP A 39 -24.92 -6.73 -56.22
C ASP A 39 -24.82 -5.55 -55.22
N GLY A 40 -24.55 -4.35 -55.74
CA GLY A 40 -24.39 -3.14 -54.94
C GLY A 40 -23.09 -3.07 -54.12
N GLY A 41 -22.05 -3.81 -54.51
CA GLY A 41 -20.73 -3.83 -53.87
C GLY A 41 -20.23 -5.24 -53.55
N PHE A 42 -19.05 -5.32 -52.93
CA PHE A 42 -18.48 -6.59 -52.48
C PHE A 42 -19.29 -7.18 -51.32
N ARG A 43 -19.47 -8.51 -51.35
CA ARG A 43 -20.18 -9.29 -50.34
C ARG A 43 -19.26 -10.32 -49.71
N PHE A 44 -19.29 -10.45 -48.39
CA PHE A 44 -18.45 -11.37 -47.62
C PHE A 44 -19.29 -12.35 -46.84
N ARG A 45 -18.83 -13.61 -46.71
CA ARG A 45 -19.47 -14.56 -45.79
C ARG A 45 -19.20 -14.10 -44.36
N GLU A 46 -20.20 -14.24 -43.51
CA GLU A 46 -20.07 -13.88 -42.12
C GLU A 46 -19.05 -14.76 -41.38
N GLU A 47 -18.96 -16.04 -41.74
CA GLU A 47 -17.95 -16.98 -41.21
C GLU A 47 -16.52 -16.49 -41.48
N ASP A 48 -16.20 -16.17 -42.74
CA ASP A 48 -14.87 -15.66 -43.14
C ASP A 48 -14.49 -14.38 -42.39
N VAL A 49 -15.46 -13.50 -42.15
CA VAL A 49 -15.25 -12.24 -41.42
C VAL A 49 -15.01 -12.51 -39.94
N LYS A 50 -15.71 -13.50 -39.36
CA LYS A 50 -15.55 -13.89 -37.95
C LYS A 50 -14.20 -14.56 -37.71
N GLU A 51 -13.76 -15.47 -38.58
CA GLU A 51 -12.42 -16.07 -38.50
C GLU A 51 -11.31 -15.00 -38.56
N LEU A 52 -11.49 -14.01 -39.45
CA LEU A 52 -10.57 -12.89 -39.56
C LEU A 52 -10.59 -12.01 -38.30
N GLU A 53 -11.77 -11.72 -37.75
CA GLU A 53 -11.95 -10.98 -36.48
C GLU A 53 -11.20 -11.65 -35.33
N GLU A 54 -11.36 -12.96 -35.18
CA GLU A 54 -10.69 -13.75 -34.14
C GLU A 54 -9.16 -13.74 -34.32
N SER A 55 -8.66 -13.85 -35.56
CA SER A 55 -7.23 -13.79 -35.85
C SER A 55 -6.58 -12.43 -35.58
N LEU A 56 -7.36 -11.35 -35.70
CA LEU A 56 -6.91 -9.98 -35.47
C LEU A 56 -7.02 -9.55 -34.00
N THR A 57 -7.67 -10.36 -33.16
CA THR A 57 -7.85 -10.06 -31.75
C THR A 57 -6.57 -10.34 -30.95
N LEU A 58 -6.17 -9.37 -30.14
CA LEU A 58 -5.05 -9.50 -29.22
C LEU A 58 -5.44 -10.42 -28.06
N LYS A 59 -4.63 -11.45 -27.79
CA LYS A 59 -4.85 -12.39 -26.68
C LYS A 59 -4.31 -11.89 -25.33
N GLY A 60 -4.00 -10.60 -25.24
CA GLY A 60 -3.38 -9.98 -24.08
C GLY A 60 -3.15 -8.49 -24.32
N LEU A 61 -2.65 -7.82 -23.28
CA LEU A 61 -2.41 -6.38 -23.27
C LEU A 61 -1.03 -6.07 -23.85
N THR A 62 -0.93 -4.99 -24.60
CA THR A 62 0.35 -4.46 -25.05
C THR A 62 1.18 -3.95 -23.88
N VAL A 63 2.49 -3.75 -24.08
CA VAL A 63 3.38 -3.13 -23.08
C VAL A 63 2.85 -1.77 -22.61
N LYS A 64 2.28 -0.98 -23.53
CA LYS A 64 1.72 0.34 -23.21
C LYS A 64 0.48 0.23 -22.30
N GLU A 65 -0.43 -0.68 -22.62
CA GLU A 65 -1.63 -0.93 -21.79
C GLU A 65 -1.23 -1.52 -20.44
N THR A 66 -0.28 -2.45 -20.42
CA THR A 66 0.29 -3.03 -19.19
C THR A 66 0.88 -1.93 -18.29
N ALA A 67 1.61 -0.98 -18.87
CA ALA A 67 2.17 0.17 -18.16
C ALA A 67 1.09 1.06 -17.55
N GLN A 68 0.00 1.31 -18.29
CA GLN A 68 -1.17 2.03 -17.76
C GLN A 68 -1.82 1.29 -16.59
N HIS A 69 -2.06 -0.02 -16.74
CA HIS A 69 -2.62 -0.84 -15.67
C HIS A 69 -1.71 -0.85 -14.44
N LEU A 70 -0.39 -0.95 -14.59
CA LEU A 70 0.52 -0.97 -13.45
C LEU A 70 0.89 0.43 -12.92
N LYS A 71 0.42 1.51 -13.55
CA LYS A 71 0.85 2.90 -13.29
C LYS A 71 2.39 3.06 -13.36
N LEU A 72 3.01 2.38 -14.32
CA LEU A 72 4.47 2.39 -14.58
C LEU A 72 4.76 3.00 -15.95
N THR A 73 6.04 3.31 -16.22
CA THR A 73 6.46 3.67 -17.59
C THR A 73 6.60 2.42 -18.46
N PRO A 74 6.34 2.49 -19.78
CA PRO A 74 6.55 1.37 -20.70
C PRO A 74 7.99 0.82 -20.66
N GLU A 75 9.00 1.68 -20.50
CA GLU A 75 10.41 1.29 -20.38
C GLU A 75 10.67 0.45 -19.13
N TYR A 76 10.02 0.81 -18.01
CA TYR A 76 10.15 0.05 -16.78
C TYR A 76 9.43 -1.29 -16.87
N VAL A 77 8.27 -1.37 -17.52
CA VAL A 77 7.61 -2.65 -17.82
C VAL A 77 8.50 -3.55 -18.69
N LEU A 78 9.18 -3.01 -19.70
CA LEU A 78 10.15 -3.78 -20.50
C LEU A 78 11.32 -4.30 -19.66
N THR A 79 11.77 -3.51 -18.69
CA THR A 79 12.81 -3.92 -17.75
C THR A 79 12.35 -5.08 -16.87
N LEU A 80 11.13 -5.02 -16.33
CA LEU A 80 10.52 -6.08 -15.52
C LEU A 80 10.34 -7.37 -16.33
N ILE A 81 9.89 -7.25 -17.57
CA ILE A 81 9.80 -8.38 -18.50
C ILE A 81 11.19 -8.97 -18.77
N GLY A 82 12.20 -8.13 -18.99
CA GLY A 82 13.58 -8.56 -19.24
C GLY A 82 14.20 -9.30 -18.05
N LYS A 83 13.78 -8.95 -16.82
CA LYS A 83 14.16 -9.62 -15.58
C LYS A 83 13.36 -10.89 -15.28
N GLY A 84 12.31 -11.16 -16.05
CA GLY A 84 11.39 -12.28 -15.80
C GLY A 84 10.40 -12.02 -14.65
N GLU A 85 10.29 -10.79 -14.15
CA GLU A 85 9.32 -10.43 -13.10
C GLU A 85 7.88 -10.36 -13.65
N ILE A 86 7.74 -10.08 -14.95
CA ILE A 86 6.45 -10.12 -15.67
C ILE A 86 6.61 -11.03 -16.89
N ALA A 87 5.86 -12.13 -16.90
CA ALA A 87 5.77 -13.03 -18.04
C ALA A 87 5.10 -12.32 -19.22
N SER A 88 5.71 -12.44 -20.38
CA SER A 88 5.16 -11.92 -21.63
C SER A 88 5.26 -12.96 -22.72
N PHE A 89 4.36 -12.87 -23.68
CA PHE A 89 4.39 -13.69 -24.88
C PHE A 89 4.39 -12.78 -26.11
N THR A 90 4.62 -13.38 -27.27
CA THR A 90 4.63 -12.62 -28.52
C THR A 90 3.58 -13.19 -29.46
N GLN A 91 2.74 -12.30 -30.01
CA GLN A 91 1.71 -12.66 -30.98
C GLN A 91 1.99 -11.92 -32.29
N THR A 92 1.92 -12.63 -33.40
CA THR A 92 1.98 -12.02 -34.74
C THR A 92 0.55 -11.66 -35.16
N ILE A 93 0.33 -10.39 -35.53
CA ILE A 93 -0.93 -9.91 -36.09
C ILE A 93 -0.62 -9.26 -37.44
N GLY A 94 -1.14 -9.86 -38.51
CA GLY A 94 -0.72 -9.55 -39.86
C GLY A 94 0.80 -9.74 -40.03
N ASN A 95 1.51 -8.67 -40.39
CA ASN A 95 2.97 -8.68 -40.55
C ASN A 95 3.74 -8.14 -39.34
N GLN A 96 3.06 -7.82 -38.23
CA GLN A 96 3.70 -7.23 -37.04
C GLN A 96 3.75 -8.24 -35.90
N LYS A 97 4.95 -8.40 -35.33
CA LYS A 97 5.19 -9.18 -34.13
C LYS A 97 5.05 -8.28 -32.90
N ARG A 98 4.07 -8.52 -32.04
CA ARG A 98 3.77 -7.70 -30.86
C ARG A 98 3.97 -8.47 -29.56
N ARG A 99 4.66 -7.84 -28.61
CA ARG A 99 4.83 -8.37 -27.24
C ARG A 99 3.61 -8.02 -26.38
N LEU A 100 3.04 -9.03 -25.75
CA LEU A 100 1.82 -8.95 -24.96
C LEU A 100 1.99 -9.57 -23.58
N VAL A 101 1.18 -9.12 -22.64
CA VAL A 101 1.11 -9.59 -21.25
C VAL A 101 -0.33 -10.02 -20.99
N LYS A 102 -0.52 -11.16 -20.31
CA LYS A 102 -1.87 -11.61 -19.94
C LYS A 102 -2.41 -10.76 -18.79
N LEU A 103 -3.71 -10.58 -18.68
CA LEU A 103 -4.32 -9.85 -17.58
C LEU A 103 -4.02 -10.50 -16.21
N GLU A 104 -4.11 -11.83 -16.14
CA GLU A 104 -3.78 -12.64 -14.96
C GLU A 104 -2.36 -12.36 -14.43
N GLU A 105 -1.42 -12.08 -15.33
CA GLU A 105 -0.03 -11.77 -14.98
C GLU A 105 0.09 -10.42 -14.26
N ILE A 106 -0.70 -9.43 -14.69
CA ILE A 106 -0.74 -8.10 -14.08
C ILE A 106 -1.28 -8.21 -12.65
N GLU A 107 -2.33 -9.01 -12.46
CA GLU A 107 -2.90 -9.27 -11.14
C GLU A 107 -1.91 -10.00 -10.23
N ARG A 108 -1.23 -11.04 -10.75
CA ARG A 108 -0.17 -11.74 -10.01
C ARG A 108 0.93 -10.78 -9.56
N TYR A 109 1.50 -10.00 -10.48
CA TYR A 109 2.57 -9.06 -10.17
C TYR A 109 2.14 -8.00 -9.13
N ARG A 110 0.90 -7.49 -9.21
CA ARG A 110 0.34 -6.58 -8.19
C ARG A 110 0.24 -7.26 -6.82
N SER A 111 -0.25 -8.50 -6.78
CA SER A 111 -0.37 -9.25 -5.53
C SER A 111 0.98 -9.55 -4.90
N GLU A 112 1.98 -9.92 -5.70
CA GLU A 112 3.36 -10.18 -5.26
C GLU A 112 4.02 -8.91 -4.70
N LYS A 113 3.92 -7.76 -5.38
CA LYS A 113 4.45 -6.50 -4.87
C LYS A 113 3.74 -6.00 -3.60
N ASN A 114 2.44 -6.21 -3.48
CA ASN A 114 1.73 -5.91 -2.24
C ASN A 114 2.18 -6.83 -1.10
N ASN A 115 2.38 -8.12 -1.37
CA ASN A 115 2.88 -9.07 -0.39
C ASN A 115 4.33 -8.76 0.04
N ASP A 116 5.21 -8.37 -0.89
CA ASP A 116 6.58 -7.94 -0.58
C ASP A 116 6.62 -6.65 0.26
N ALA A 117 5.70 -5.71 0.00
CA ALA A 117 5.56 -4.50 0.80
C ALA A 117 4.99 -4.77 2.20
N VAL A 118 4.11 -5.76 2.34
CA VAL A 118 3.55 -6.21 3.63
C VAL A 118 4.59 -7.02 4.43
N ALA A 119 5.32 -7.93 3.79
CA ALA A 119 6.35 -8.76 4.41
C ALA A 119 7.51 -7.91 4.97
N ASN A 120 7.96 -6.88 4.25
CA ASN A 120 8.99 -5.94 4.72
C ASN A 120 8.52 -4.99 5.85
N ARG A 121 7.23 -5.01 6.23
CA ARG A 121 6.66 -4.17 7.30
C ARG A 121 6.31 -4.94 8.56
N MET A 122 6.45 -6.27 8.59
CA MET A 122 6.23 -7.08 9.79
C MET A 122 7.43 -6.92 10.74
N GLY A 123 7.28 -6.02 11.72
CA GLY A 123 8.19 -5.91 12.85
C GLY A 123 7.71 -6.77 14.03
N GLU A 124 8.46 -6.72 15.13
CA GLU A 124 8.12 -7.39 16.40
C GLU A 124 6.68 -7.14 16.87
N HIS A 125 6.12 -5.97 16.55
CA HIS A 125 4.78 -5.55 16.99
C HIS A 125 3.70 -5.63 15.90
N GLY A 126 3.97 -6.22 14.74
CA GLY A 126 3.02 -6.35 13.63
C GLY A 126 3.37 -5.50 12.40
N ARG A 127 2.37 -5.24 11.54
CA ARG A 127 2.53 -4.48 10.28
C ARG A 127 2.61 -3.00 10.60
N LYS A 128 3.80 -2.39 10.43
CA LYS A 128 3.96 -0.95 10.64
C LYS A 128 3.14 -0.15 9.62
N MET A 129 2.28 0.73 10.11
CA MET A 129 1.43 1.59 9.30
C MET A 129 2.16 2.86 8.87
N GLN A 130 1.87 3.31 7.66
CA GLN A 130 2.28 4.64 7.20
C GLN A 130 1.31 5.68 7.76
N LEU A 131 1.83 6.70 8.45
CA LEU A 131 1.00 7.71 9.13
C LEU A 131 0.66 8.91 8.24
N ILE A 132 1.59 9.28 7.35
CA ILE A 132 1.48 10.44 6.47
C ILE A 132 1.97 10.03 5.08
N SER A 133 1.22 10.45 4.06
CA SER A 133 1.59 10.39 2.65
C SER A 133 1.52 11.80 2.05
N ARG A 134 1.88 11.96 0.78
CA ARG A 134 1.73 13.26 0.08
C ARG A 134 0.29 13.71 -0.03
N GLU A 135 -0.64 12.75 0.01
CA GLU A 135 -2.04 12.93 -0.33
C GLU A 135 -2.95 12.87 0.88
N ALA A 136 -2.55 12.21 1.97
CA ALA A 136 -3.45 11.92 3.08
C ALA A 136 -2.72 11.67 4.41
N HIS A 137 -3.44 11.88 5.50
CA HIS A 137 -3.07 11.42 6.84
C HIS A 137 -3.91 10.21 7.23
N ILE A 138 -3.30 9.25 7.94
CA ILE A 138 -4.08 8.12 8.46
C ILE A 138 -5.05 8.58 9.54
N PHE A 139 -6.23 7.96 9.60
CA PHE A 139 -7.34 8.29 10.49
C PHE A 139 -7.97 9.68 10.31
N GLU A 140 -7.63 10.36 9.22
CA GLU A 140 -8.32 11.58 8.78
C GLU A 140 -9.77 11.28 8.36
N GLU A 141 -10.67 12.21 8.66
CA GLU A 141 -12.03 12.21 8.12
C GLU A 141 -12.01 12.67 6.67
N ALA A 142 -12.63 11.88 5.80
CA ALA A 142 -12.63 12.08 4.37
C ALA A 142 -14.06 12.03 3.84
N VAL A 143 -14.28 12.65 2.68
CA VAL A 143 -15.47 12.45 1.86
C VAL A 143 -15.01 11.77 0.59
N ILE A 144 -15.41 10.51 0.39
CA ILE A 144 -15.07 9.70 -0.78
C ILE A 144 -16.36 9.44 -1.55
N ASN A 145 -16.42 9.88 -2.81
CA ASN A 145 -17.60 9.75 -3.67
C ASN A 145 -18.89 10.31 -3.03
N GLY A 146 -18.78 11.40 -2.26
CA GLY A 146 -19.91 12.04 -1.57
C GLY A 146 -20.35 11.37 -0.27
N VAL A 147 -19.66 10.31 0.16
CA VAL A 147 -19.95 9.59 1.42
C VAL A 147 -18.84 9.85 2.42
N MET A 148 -19.20 10.07 3.69
CA MET A 148 -18.24 10.18 4.78
C MET A 148 -17.46 8.88 4.94
N ALA A 149 -16.15 9.01 5.12
CA ALA A 149 -15.24 7.90 5.29
C ALA A 149 -14.10 8.27 6.25
N ARG A 150 -13.37 7.25 6.70
CA ARG A 150 -12.15 7.39 7.50
C ARG A 150 -10.99 6.78 6.74
N ILE A 151 -9.89 7.51 6.59
CA ILE A 151 -8.66 6.94 6.01
C ILE A 151 -8.08 5.90 6.98
N VAL A 152 -7.88 4.66 6.55
CA VAL A 152 -7.44 3.54 7.42
C VAL A 152 -6.16 2.84 6.94
N ASP A 153 -5.73 3.06 5.70
CA ASP A 153 -4.42 2.66 5.20
C ASP A 153 -3.94 3.70 4.17
N LEU A 154 -2.62 3.86 4.04
CA LEU A 154 -2.00 4.78 3.07
C LEU A 154 -1.16 4.04 2.04
N ALA A 155 -0.99 2.73 2.16
CA ALA A 155 -0.20 1.94 1.22
C ALA A 155 -0.76 0.51 1.06
N PRO A 156 -1.78 0.32 0.18
CA PRO A 156 -2.41 1.35 -0.67
C PRO A 156 -3.38 2.25 0.10
N LEU A 157 -3.73 3.41 -0.48
CA LEU A 157 -4.70 4.33 0.12
C LEU A 157 -6.06 3.63 0.24
N ARG A 158 -6.57 3.50 1.46
CA ARG A 158 -7.85 2.86 1.76
C ARG A 158 -8.66 3.71 2.73
N ALA A 159 -9.96 3.77 2.48
CA ALA A 159 -10.92 4.46 3.32
C ALA A 159 -12.05 3.52 3.75
N MET A 160 -12.49 3.65 5.00
CA MET A 160 -13.64 2.95 5.56
C MET A 160 -14.88 3.85 5.50
N THR A 161 -15.92 3.43 4.81
CA THR A 161 -17.19 4.17 4.72
C THR A 161 -18.06 3.96 5.98
N GLU A 162 -19.17 4.70 6.10
CA GLU A 162 -20.13 4.53 7.19
C GLU A 162 -20.73 3.11 7.29
N THR A 163 -20.79 2.39 6.18
CA THR A 163 -21.24 0.97 6.16
C THR A 163 -20.16 0.00 6.66
N GLY A 164 -18.95 0.48 6.94
CA GLY A 164 -17.80 -0.35 7.30
C GLY A 164 -17.08 -0.97 6.11
N GLU A 165 -17.51 -0.65 4.88
CA GLU A 165 -16.85 -1.12 3.66
C GLU A 165 -15.52 -0.41 3.45
N ILE A 166 -14.52 -1.16 2.99
CA ILE A 166 -13.21 -0.63 2.63
C ILE A 166 -13.18 -0.35 1.13
N VAL A 167 -12.92 0.90 0.78
CA VAL A 167 -12.78 1.36 -0.61
C VAL A 167 -11.37 1.89 -0.86
N GLU A 168 -10.89 1.72 -2.08
CA GLU A 168 -9.62 2.29 -2.56
C GLU A 168 -9.95 3.49 -3.47
N PRO A 169 -9.91 4.74 -2.95
CA PRO A 169 -10.24 5.91 -3.76
C PRO A 169 -9.22 6.11 -4.89
N GLU A 170 -9.71 6.48 -6.08
CA GLU A 170 -8.86 6.75 -7.24
C GLU A 170 -8.06 8.04 -7.08
N GLU A 171 -8.69 9.07 -6.50
CA GLU A 171 -8.10 10.36 -6.20
C GLU A 171 -8.59 10.87 -4.84
N TYR A 172 -7.66 11.27 -3.98
CA TYR A 172 -7.95 11.95 -2.73
C TYR A 172 -6.79 12.87 -2.37
N LYS A 173 -7.09 14.05 -1.83
CA LYS A 173 -6.10 14.99 -1.35
C LYS A 173 -6.60 15.66 -0.08
N SER A 174 -5.87 15.42 1.00
CA SER A 174 -6.08 16.04 2.30
C SER A 174 -5.86 17.54 2.20
N ASN A 175 -6.74 18.28 2.88
CA ASN A 175 -6.60 19.72 3.10
C ASN A 175 -5.77 20.05 4.35
N LEU A 176 -5.34 19.02 5.09
CA LEU A 176 -4.58 19.22 6.30
C LEU A 176 -3.13 19.56 5.97
N MET A 177 -2.64 20.63 6.57
CA MET A 177 -1.22 20.96 6.51
C MET A 177 -0.38 19.92 7.25
N GLU A 178 0.79 19.60 6.70
CA GLU A 178 1.78 18.75 7.38
C GLU A 178 2.09 19.28 8.78
N ASN A 179 2.05 18.39 9.77
CA ASN A 179 2.35 18.74 11.15
C ASN A 179 3.75 18.27 11.52
N ASN A 180 4.75 19.07 11.13
CA ASN A 180 6.15 18.80 11.40
C ASN A 180 6.51 19.20 12.83
N LYS A 181 6.23 18.31 13.79
CA LYS A 181 6.70 18.44 15.17
C LYS A 181 8.19 18.04 15.28
N PRO A 182 8.96 18.70 16.16
CA PRO A 182 10.34 18.31 16.42
C PRO A 182 10.39 16.92 17.06
N TYR A 183 11.53 16.25 16.90
CA TYR A 183 11.76 14.94 17.50
C TYR A 183 11.95 15.07 19.02
N LEU A 184 11.19 14.28 19.79
CA LEU A 184 11.24 14.24 21.25
C LEU A 184 12.40 13.31 21.67
N ARG A 185 13.34 13.88 22.42
CA ARG A 185 14.63 13.23 22.75
C ARG A 185 14.61 12.42 24.03
N GLU A 186 13.56 12.54 24.84
CA GLU A 186 13.41 11.78 26.06
C GLU A 186 13.41 10.27 25.75
N LYS A 187 14.19 9.51 26.53
CA LYS A 187 14.32 8.05 26.38
C LYS A 187 13.06 7.36 26.89
N GLY A 188 12.85 6.11 26.48
CA GLY A 188 11.64 5.36 26.82
C GLY A 188 10.45 5.70 25.92
N TYR A 189 9.42 4.88 26.05
CA TYR A 189 8.22 4.92 25.24
C TYR A 189 6.98 4.66 26.08
N VAL A 190 5.86 5.25 25.68
CA VAL A 190 4.54 4.86 26.15
C VAL A 190 3.90 3.99 25.06
N ASN A 191 3.38 2.84 25.47
CA ASN A 191 2.81 1.85 24.56
C ASN A 191 1.32 1.68 24.87
N PHE A 192 0.52 1.58 23.82
CA PHE A 192 -0.92 1.38 23.89
C PHE A 192 -1.38 0.21 23.02
N SER A 193 -2.48 -0.45 23.41
CA SER A 193 -3.27 -1.32 22.54
C SER A 193 -4.66 -0.74 22.37
N PHE A 194 -5.10 -0.59 21.13
CA PHE A 194 -6.47 -0.19 20.82
C PHE A 194 -7.14 -1.25 19.95
N PRO A 195 -8.37 -1.69 20.28
CA PRO A 195 -9.12 -2.54 19.36
C PRO A 195 -9.41 -1.77 18.07
N MET A 196 -9.19 -2.41 16.92
CA MET A 196 -9.46 -1.80 15.62
C MET A 196 -10.97 -1.59 15.46
N PRO A 197 -11.43 -0.35 15.29
CA PRO A 197 -12.85 -0.10 15.14
C PRO A 197 -13.40 -0.62 13.81
N ARG A 198 -14.70 -0.95 13.80
CA ARG A 198 -15.44 -1.32 12.60
C ARG A 198 -16.28 -0.18 12.00
N HIS A 199 -16.23 0.99 12.63
CA HIS A 199 -17.03 2.15 12.24
C HIS A 199 -16.14 3.39 12.14
N PRO A 200 -16.28 4.21 11.07
CA PRO A 200 -15.37 5.33 10.81
C PRO A 200 -15.42 6.43 11.88
N ASN A 201 -16.53 6.55 12.61
CA ASN A 201 -16.70 7.58 13.66
C ASN A 201 -16.33 7.08 15.07
N HIS A 202 -15.62 5.96 15.19
CA HIS A 202 -15.24 5.44 16.50
C HIS A 202 -14.22 6.37 17.21
N PRO A 203 -14.37 6.62 18.53
CA PRO A 203 -13.47 7.51 19.29
C PRO A 203 -11.98 7.18 19.19
N THR A 204 -11.63 5.91 19.03
CA THR A 204 -10.25 5.45 18.77
C THR A 204 -9.61 6.17 17.59
N TYR A 205 -10.30 6.32 16.47
CA TYR A 205 -9.73 6.99 15.31
C TYR A 205 -9.46 8.46 15.59
N HIS A 206 -10.38 9.14 16.29
CA HIS A 206 -10.19 10.52 16.71
C HIS A 206 -8.97 10.65 17.64
N ALA A 207 -8.88 9.80 18.64
CA ALA A 207 -7.79 9.79 19.61
C ALA A 207 -6.42 9.53 18.95
N LEU A 208 -6.33 8.50 18.10
CA LEU A 208 -5.10 8.18 17.36
C LEU A 208 -4.69 9.32 16.41
N PHE A 209 -5.65 9.87 15.66
CA PHE A 209 -5.40 11.00 14.78
C PHE A 209 -4.88 12.22 15.57
N LYS A 210 -5.51 12.53 16.71
CA LYS A 210 -5.10 13.63 17.59
C LYS A 210 -3.70 13.41 18.17
N MET A 211 -3.36 12.20 18.62
CA MET A 211 -2.00 11.86 19.05
C MET A 211 -0.97 12.09 17.95
N ILE A 212 -1.26 11.65 16.70
CA ILE A 212 -0.38 11.88 15.55
C ILE A 212 -0.17 13.37 15.31
N ARG A 213 -1.23 14.18 15.42
CA ARG A 213 -1.13 15.64 15.25
C ARG A 213 -0.35 16.30 16.39
N GLN A 214 -0.58 15.94 17.64
CA GLN A 214 0.06 16.63 18.76
C GLN A 214 1.53 16.24 18.92
N LEU A 215 1.85 14.95 18.78
CA LEU A 215 3.21 14.43 18.89
C LEU A 215 4.01 14.55 17.58
N GLY A 216 3.34 14.44 16.44
CA GLY A 216 3.95 14.36 15.10
C GLY A 216 4.43 12.96 14.74
N ALA A 217 4.41 12.63 13.44
CA ALA A 217 4.70 11.30 12.91
C ALA A 217 6.12 10.75 13.21
N LYS A 218 7.06 11.61 13.61
CA LYS A 218 8.42 11.18 14.03
C LYS A 218 8.44 10.59 15.44
N ASN A 219 7.44 10.90 16.25
CA ASN A 219 7.38 10.58 17.68
C ASN A 219 6.35 9.50 18.01
N ILE A 220 5.64 8.97 17.02
CA ILE A 220 4.61 7.95 17.17
C ILE A 220 4.72 6.92 16.04
N GLN A 221 4.50 5.66 16.38
CA GLN A 221 4.46 4.54 15.46
C GLN A 221 3.21 3.73 15.75
N ILE A 222 2.53 3.29 14.70
CA ILE A 222 1.31 2.48 14.79
C ILE A 222 1.55 1.21 14.00
N PHE A 223 1.18 0.09 14.60
CA PHE A 223 1.30 -1.23 14.04
C PHE A 223 -0.06 -1.91 14.08
N GLU A 224 -0.42 -2.54 12.98
CA GLU A 224 -1.59 -3.41 12.92
C GLU A 224 -1.18 -4.83 13.33
N GLN A 225 -1.86 -5.37 14.32
CA GLN A 225 -1.65 -6.72 14.82
C GLN A 225 -2.61 -7.73 14.17
N GLN A 226 -2.19 -8.99 14.12
CA GLN A 226 -2.93 -10.06 13.45
C GLN A 226 -4.32 -10.32 14.07
N TRP A 227 -4.52 -9.98 15.33
CA TRP A 227 -5.77 -10.20 16.06
C TRP A 227 -6.77 -9.02 15.99
N GLY A 228 -6.48 -8.00 15.18
CA GLY A 228 -7.39 -6.87 14.98
C GLY A 228 -7.21 -5.73 15.99
N ASP A 229 -6.01 -5.56 16.53
CA ASP A 229 -5.64 -4.45 17.41
C ASP A 229 -4.60 -3.55 16.74
N TYR A 230 -4.61 -2.27 17.10
CA TYR A 230 -3.52 -1.34 16.87
C TYR A 230 -2.59 -1.31 18.08
N PHE A 231 -1.32 -1.67 17.87
CA PHE A 231 -0.26 -1.37 18.82
C PHE A 231 0.34 -0.01 18.50
N VAL A 232 0.37 0.88 19.49
CA VAL A 232 0.88 2.24 19.33
C VAL A 232 2.06 2.44 20.26
N LYS A 233 3.20 2.84 19.68
CA LYS A 233 4.43 3.15 20.41
C LYS A 233 4.77 4.61 20.20
N CYS A 234 4.79 5.42 21.25
CA CYS A 234 5.11 6.84 21.16
C CYS A 234 6.14 7.30 22.17
N ARG A 235 6.83 8.39 21.84
CA ARG A 235 7.74 9.10 22.74
C ARG A 235 6.94 9.78 23.87
N GLN A 236 7.64 10.08 24.95
CA GLN A 236 7.13 10.92 26.03
C GLN A 236 6.86 12.35 25.53
N GLY A 237 5.72 12.93 25.88
CA GLY A 237 5.26 14.23 25.38
C GLY A 237 3.90 14.66 25.95
N LEU A 238 3.54 15.91 25.73
CA LEU A 238 2.30 16.50 26.22
C LEU A 238 1.14 16.26 25.24
N LEU A 239 -0.01 15.83 25.76
CA LEU A 239 -1.26 15.73 25.02
C LEU A 239 -2.36 16.61 25.63
N GLU A 240 -3.02 17.41 24.80
CA GLU A 240 -4.24 18.14 25.15
C GLU A 240 -5.44 17.23 24.89
N LEU A 241 -6.02 16.64 25.94
CA LEU A 241 -7.10 15.66 25.85
C LEU A 241 -8.38 16.16 26.53
N LEU A 242 -9.53 15.81 25.94
CA LEU A 242 -10.84 15.88 26.57
C LEU A 242 -10.99 14.71 27.56
N GLU A 243 -11.97 14.80 28.47
CA GLU A 243 -12.20 13.78 29.51
C GLU A 243 -12.40 12.37 28.94
N ASP A 244 -13.22 12.23 27.89
CA ASP A 244 -13.49 10.93 27.28
C ASP A 244 -12.29 10.38 26.50
N GLU A 245 -11.48 11.26 25.89
CA GLU A 245 -10.24 10.88 25.22
C GLU A 245 -9.19 10.41 26.25
N TYR A 246 -9.07 11.11 27.37
CA TYR A 246 -8.21 10.71 28.48
C TYR A 246 -8.59 9.33 29.00
N ARG A 247 -9.88 9.09 29.27
CA ARG A 247 -10.36 7.77 29.72
C ARG A 247 -10.09 6.66 28.71
N LEU A 248 -10.27 6.95 27.42
CA LEU A 248 -9.97 6.00 26.35
C LEU A 248 -8.48 5.66 26.33
N LEU A 249 -7.61 6.67 26.33
CA LEU A 249 -6.16 6.47 26.32
C LEU A 249 -5.70 5.73 27.58
N GLN A 250 -6.18 6.13 28.76
CA GLN A 250 -5.82 5.51 30.05
C GLN A 250 -6.16 4.01 30.07
N ARG A 251 -7.32 3.62 29.53
CA ARG A 251 -7.72 2.20 29.41
C ARG A 251 -6.91 1.41 28.38
N SER A 252 -6.27 2.11 27.46
CA SER A 252 -5.55 1.52 26.32
C SER A 252 -4.04 1.41 26.58
N ILE A 253 -3.52 1.95 27.69
CA ILE A 253 -2.09 1.86 28.03
C ILE A 253 -1.71 0.40 28.35
N ILE A 254 -0.61 -0.06 27.75
CA ILE A 254 0.08 -1.31 28.09
C ILE A 254 1.26 -1.01 29.03
N SER A 255 2.02 0.05 28.74
CA SER A 255 3.17 0.49 29.54
C SER A 255 3.38 2.00 29.44
N GLY A 256 3.81 2.62 30.52
CA GLY A 256 3.88 4.05 30.71
C GLY A 256 2.64 4.60 31.40
N GLN A 257 2.54 5.92 31.51
CA GLN A 257 1.54 6.61 32.32
C GLN A 257 1.09 7.91 31.65
N LEU A 258 -0.15 8.31 31.93
CA LEU A 258 -0.70 9.63 31.63
C LEU A 258 -0.81 10.41 32.94
N ILE A 259 0.03 11.41 33.12
CA ILE A 259 0.07 12.23 34.32
C ILE A 259 -0.61 13.57 34.03
N PRO A 260 -1.67 13.96 34.75
CA PRO A 260 -2.29 15.28 34.55
C PRO A 260 -1.31 16.40 34.91
N VAL A 261 -1.19 17.39 34.03
CA VAL A 261 -0.32 18.56 34.20
C VAL A 261 -1.03 19.83 33.71
N THR A 262 -0.48 21.01 34.03
CA THR A 262 -1.01 22.27 33.51
C THR A 262 -0.95 22.26 31.98
N GLY A 263 -2.11 22.36 31.33
CA GLY A 263 -2.22 22.36 29.87
C GLY A 263 -2.45 21.00 29.22
N GLY A 264 -2.64 19.90 29.98
CA GLY A 264 -3.01 18.60 29.42
C GLY A 264 -2.54 17.41 30.24
N TYR A 265 -2.10 16.37 29.55
CA TYR A 265 -1.63 15.11 30.14
C TYR A 265 -0.25 14.77 29.59
N GLN A 266 0.71 14.56 30.48
CA GLN A 266 2.06 14.17 30.14
C GLN A 266 2.15 12.66 29.98
N LEU A 267 2.56 12.21 28.79
CA LEU A 267 2.96 10.83 28.53
C LEU A 267 4.32 10.57 29.15
N THR A 268 4.38 9.62 30.07
CA THR A 268 5.60 9.26 30.80
C THR A 268 5.89 7.77 30.65
N SER A 269 7.15 7.42 30.38
CA SER A 269 7.60 6.03 30.27
C SER A 269 7.79 5.42 31.66
N ASP A 270 7.51 4.12 31.82
CA ASP A 270 7.85 3.39 33.06
C ASP A 270 9.37 3.12 33.16
N GLU A 271 10.10 3.24 32.05
CA GLU A 271 11.56 3.14 32.02
C GLU A 271 12.23 4.41 32.56
N VAL A 272 13.15 4.24 33.51
CA VAL A 272 13.95 5.33 34.08
C VAL A 272 15.41 5.19 33.64
N GLU A 273 15.99 6.26 33.08
CA GLU A 273 17.41 6.29 32.76
C GLU A 273 18.25 6.58 34.01
N VAL A 274 19.05 5.60 34.44
CA VAL A 274 20.02 5.76 35.53
C VAL A 274 21.41 5.96 34.94
N LYS A 275 22.04 7.11 35.24
CA LYS A 275 23.43 7.40 34.84
C LYS A 275 24.38 7.05 35.98
N VAL A 276 25.35 6.20 35.70
CA VAL A 276 26.38 5.79 36.66
C VAL A 276 27.76 6.18 36.16
N ASN A 277 28.59 6.70 37.07
CA ASN A 277 30.00 6.97 36.80
C ASN A 277 30.83 5.80 37.34
N ILE A 278 31.56 5.12 36.45
CA ILE A 278 32.42 3.99 36.81
C ILE A 278 33.89 4.31 36.56
N THR A 279 34.79 3.66 37.29
CA THR A 279 36.23 3.83 37.08
C THR A 279 36.68 3.18 35.77
N ARG A 280 37.82 3.62 35.21
CA ARG A 280 38.40 3.01 34.01
C ARG A 280 38.70 1.52 34.20
N ASN A 281 39.17 1.13 35.39
CA ASN A 281 39.43 -0.28 35.71
C ASN A 281 38.13 -1.11 35.64
N MET A 282 37.05 -0.60 36.23
CA MET A 282 35.74 -1.26 36.20
C MET A 282 35.18 -1.37 34.78
N LEU A 283 35.39 -0.36 33.94
CA LEU A 283 35.04 -0.42 32.51
C LEU A 283 35.82 -1.53 31.78
N THR A 284 37.12 -1.68 32.04
CA THR A 284 37.94 -2.74 31.43
C THR A 284 37.49 -4.13 31.89
N GLN A 285 37.21 -4.31 33.18
CA GLN A 285 36.69 -5.58 33.72
C GLN A 285 35.33 -5.94 33.11
N TYR A 286 34.48 -4.93 32.95
CA TYR A 286 33.17 -5.06 32.31
C TYR A 286 33.28 -5.53 30.85
N ASP A 287 34.19 -4.94 30.07
CA ASP A 287 34.44 -5.34 28.69
C ASP A 287 34.92 -6.79 28.56
N GLN A 288 35.84 -7.19 29.45
CA GLN A 288 36.33 -8.55 29.49
C GLN A 288 35.22 -9.55 29.87
N LEU A 289 34.33 -9.17 30.79
CA LEU A 289 33.22 -10.01 31.22
C LEU A 289 32.18 -10.20 30.10
N ALA A 290 31.85 -9.12 29.37
CA ALA A 290 30.95 -9.17 28.21
C ALA A 290 31.51 -10.10 27.12
N HIS A 291 32.80 -9.95 26.78
CA HIS A 291 33.46 -10.81 25.80
C HIS A 291 33.51 -12.27 26.25
N LYS A 292 33.82 -12.53 27.52
CA LYS A 292 33.86 -13.90 28.07
C LYS A 292 32.49 -14.59 28.04
N LYS A 293 31.40 -13.82 28.24
CA LYS A 293 30.03 -14.34 28.27
C LYS A 293 29.32 -14.28 26.90
N GLY A 294 29.93 -13.69 25.88
CA GLY A 294 29.31 -13.51 24.56
C GLY A 294 28.03 -12.67 24.61
N LYS A 295 27.91 -11.75 25.57
CA LYS A 295 26.74 -10.90 25.77
C LYS A 295 27.05 -9.45 25.43
N GLU A 296 26.02 -8.68 25.09
CA GLU A 296 26.19 -7.24 24.98
C GLU A 296 26.50 -6.62 26.35
N ARG A 297 27.20 -5.49 26.30
CA ARG A 297 27.56 -4.68 27.47
C ARG A 297 26.34 -4.43 28.36
N ASN A 298 25.25 -3.90 27.81
CA ASN A 298 24.08 -3.51 28.60
C ASN A 298 23.45 -4.71 29.32
N ASP A 299 23.45 -5.90 28.71
CA ASP A 299 22.90 -7.12 29.31
C ASP A 299 23.69 -7.55 30.55
N ILE A 300 25.03 -7.42 30.51
CA ILE A 300 25.88 -7.70 31.68
C ILE A 300 25.56 -6.76 32.84
N LEU A 301 25.31 -5.49 32.53
CA LEU A 301 25.04 -4.47 33.52
C LEU A 301 23.64 -4.67 34.14
N PHE A 302 22.67 -5.04 33.31
CA PHE A 302 21.34 -5.43 33.75
C PHE A 302 21.38 -6.70 34.61
N ASP A 303 22.04 -7.77 34.16
CA ASP A 303 22.23 -9.01 34.92
C ASP A 303 22.86 -8.75 36.30
N ALA A 304 23.88 -7.89 36.35
CA ALA A 304 24.55 -7.54 37.60
C ALA A 304 23.63 -6.77 38.55
N LEU A 305 22.86 -5.80 38.02
CA LEU A 305 21.85 -5.08 38.79
C LEU A 305 20.75 -6.01 39.30
N SER A 306 20.21 -6.87 38.43
CA SER A 306 19.17 -7.85 38.78
C SER A 306 19.66 -8.83 39.83
N HIS A 307 20.90 -9.31 39.73
CA HIS A 307 21.51 -10.19 40.73
C HIS A 307 21.69 -9.48 42.08
N TYR A 308 22.17 -8.23 42.08
CA TYR A 308 22.36 -7.44 43.28
C TYR A 308 21.03 -7.14 43.99
N LEU A 309 20.00 -6.75 43.22
CA LEU A 309 18.66 -6.46 43.76
C LEU A 309 17.93 -7.74 44.20
N GLY A 310 18.06 -8.83 43.44
CA GLY A 310 17.44 -10.12 43.75
C GLY A 310 18.12 -10.90 44.89
N GLY A 311 19.33 -10.51 45.30
CA GLY A 311 20.03 -11.07 46.45
C GLY A 311 19.63 -10.47 47.82
N HIS A 312 18.72 -9.50 47.83
CA HIS A 312 18.23 -8.79 49.03
C HIS A 312 16.71 -8.88 49.23
N ALA A 313 16.03 -9.80 48.54
CA ALA A 313 14.63 -10.16 48.76
C ALA A 313 14.51 -11.48 49.52
#